data_AF-A0A9D1Q3K2-F1
#
_entry.id   AF-A0A9D1Q3K2-F1
#
_cell.length_a   1.000
_cell.length_b   1.000
_cell.length_c   1.000
_cell.angle_alpha   90.00
_cell.angle_beta   90.00
_cell.angle_gamma   90.00
#
_symmetry.space_group_name_H-M   'P 1'
#
loop_
_entity.id
_entity.type
_entity.pdbx_description
1 polymer ?
#
loop_
_entity_poly.entity_id
_entity_poly.type
_entity_poly.pdbx_seq_one_letter_code
_entity_poly.pdbx_strand_id
1 'polypeptide(L)'
;MRDQIKVVKIVTISVVVFIFLLAVSLIINLIKISGLNSQKAQLADKLGTLESQIEANEGTIAYMSSDTYVDQYAREYLGLIGEGETPFVGK
;
A
#
# COMPACT_ATOMS: atom_id res chain seq x y z
N MET A 1 -65.07 4.42 11.79
CA MET A 1 -64.17 5.50 11.33
C MET A 1 -63.00 5.77 12.28
N ARG A 2 -63.20 5.89 13.60
CA ARG A 2 -62.14 6.24 14.56
C ARG A 2 -60.96 5.25 14.63
N ASP A 3 -61.21 3.94 14.46
CA ASP A 3 -60.15 2.93 14.53
C ASP A 3 -59.30 2.87 13.25
N GLN A 4 -59.89 3.13 12.09
CA GLN A 4 -59.12 3.23 10.84
C GLN A 4 -58.14 4.41 10.85
N ILE A 5 -58.52 5.55 11.45
CA ILE A 5 -57.64 6.70 11.60
C ILE A 5 -56.43 6.37 12.51
N LYS A 6 -56.64 5.57 13.56
CA LYS A 6 -55.54 5.13 14.44
C LYS A 6 -54.57 4.19 13.72
N VAL A 7 -55.10 3.23 12.96
CA VAL A 7 -54.28 2.29 12.18
C VAL A 7 -53.45 3.03 11.13
N VAL A 8 -54.08 3.93 10.37
CA VAL A 8 -53.37 4.74 9.36
C VAL A 8 -52.27 5.57 10.01
N LYS A 9 -52.53 6.22 11.16
CA LYS A 9 -51.49 6.96 11.90
C LYS A 9 -50.31 6.08 12.31
N ILE A 10 -50.57 4.89 12.85
CA ILE A 10 -49.51 3.95 13.25
C ILE A 10 -48.67 3.55 12.04
N VAL A 11 -49.32 3.17 10.94
CA VAL A 11 -48.64 2.77 9.70
C VAL A 11 -47.79 3.93 9.15
N THR A 12 -48.34 5.15 9.11
CA THR A 12 -47.59 6.33 8.64
C THR A 12 -46.36 6.59 9.49
N ILE A 13 -46.48 6.53 10.83
CA ILE A 13 -45.34 6.72 11.73
C ILE A 13 -44.29 5.61 11.51
N SER A 14 -44.71 4.35 11.38
CA SER A 14 -43.80 3.24 11.11
C SER A 14 -43.05 3.41 9.78
N VAL A 15 -43.72 3.86 8.73
CA VAL A 15 -43.09 4.13 7.42
C VAL A 15 -42.08 5.28 7.51
N VAL A 16 -42.41 6.36 8.21
CA VAL A 16 -41.49 7.48 8.41
C VAL A 16 -40.24 7.04 9.17
N VAL A 17 -40.40 6.27 10.25
CA VAL A 17 -39.28 5.70 11.02
C VAL A 17 -38.44 4.77 10.15
N PHE A 18 -39.07 3.93 9.33
CA PHE A 18 -38.37 3.02 8.44
C PHE A 18 -37.54 3.76 7.38
N ILE A 19 -38.11 4.78 6.74
CA ILE A 19 -37.40 5.63 5.77
C ILE A 19 -36.22 6.34 6.44
N PHE A 20 -36.41 6.83 7.67
CA PHE A 20 -35.33 7.45 8.43
C PHE A 20 -34.16 6.48 8.69
N LEU A 21 -34.45 5.24 9.09
CA LEU A 21 -33.41 4.22 9.28
C LEU A 21 -32.66 3.90 7.97
N LEU A 22 -33.38 3.84 6.85
CA LEU A 22 -32.75 3.64 5.54
C LEU A 22 -31.83 4.81 5.17
N ALA A 23 -32.26 6.06 5.42
CA ALA A 23 -31.44 7.24 5.17
C ALA A 23 -30.14 7.23 6.01
N VAL A 24 -30.24 6.89 7.30
CA VAL A 24 -29.07 6.77 8.19
C VAL A 24 -28.12 5.67 7.69
N SER A 25 -28.66 4.50 7.35
CA SER A 25 -27.88 3.38 6.80
C SER A 25 -27.15 3.77 5.51
N LEU A 26 -27.82 4.50 4.62
CA LEU A 26 -27.22 5.00 3.38
C LEU A 26 -26.04 5.93 3.65
N ILE A 27 -26.19 6.89 4.57
CA ILE A 27 -25.11 7.82 4.95
C ILE A 27 -23.90 7.05 5.51
N ILE A 28 -24.13 6.11 6.41
CA ILE A 28 -23.05 5.28 6.99
C ILE A 28 -22.32 4.50 5.89
N ASN A 29 -23.07 3.89 4.96
CA ASN A 29 -22.48 3.14 3.87
C ASN A 29 -21.67 4.03 2.91
N LEU A 30 -22.14 5.25 2.61
CA LEU A 30 -21.38 6.20 1.81
C LEU A 30 -20.05 6.59 2.48
N ILE A 31 -20.06 6.87 3.79
CA ILE A 31 -18.84 7.18 4.55
C ILE A 31 -17.88 5.99 4.51
N LYS A 32 -18.38 4.76 4.72
CA LYS A 32 -17.57 3.54 4.66
C LYS A 32 -16.93 3.35 3.27
N ILE A 33 -17.70 3.54 2.20
CA ILE A 33 -17.18 3.41 0.83
C ILE A 33 -16.07 4.43 0.58
N SER A 34 -16.25 5.68 1.01
CA SER A 34 -15.21 6.70 0.89
C SER A 34 -13.95 6.31 1.66
N GLY A 35 -14.09 5.83 2.90
CA GLY A 35 -12.97 5.39 3.72
C GLY A 35 -12.24 4.18 3.13
N LEU A 36 -12.97 3.21 2.57
CA LEU A 36 -12.42 2.03 1.92
C LEU A 36 -11.66 2.38 0.63
N ASN A 37 -12.18 3.32 -0.17
CA ASN A 37 -11.48 3.79 -1.37
C ASN A 37 -10.16 4.51 -1.02
N SER A 38 -10.17 5.36 0.01
CA SER A 38 -8.93 6.00 0.49
C SER A 38 -7.91 5.00 1.01
N GLN A 39 -8.36 3.97 1.73
CA GLN A 39 -7.48 2.89 2.19
C GLN A 39 -6.92 2.09 1.00
N LYS A 40 -7.75 1.76 0.01
CA LYS A 40 -7.32 1.08 -1.21
C LYS A 40 -6.26 1.88 -1.96
N ALA A 41 -6.45 3.19 -2.10
CA ALA A 41 -5.46 4.07 -2.73
C ALA A 41 -4.13 4.07 -1.97
N GLN A 42 -4.17 4.25 -0.64
CA GLN A 42 -2.96 4.19 0.19
C GLN A 42 -2.23 2.84 0.11
N LEU A 43 -2.98 1.74 0.06
CA LEU A 43 -2.39 0.41 -0.10
C LEU A 43 -1.74 0.23 -1.46
N ALA A 44 -2.36 0.75 -2.53
CA ALA A 44 -1.79 0.71 -3.88
C ALA A 44 -0.50 1.55 -3.97
N ASP A 45 -0.48 2.74 -3.38
CA ASP A 45 0.72 3.59 -3.35
C ASP A 45 1.86 2.94 -2.57
N LYS A 46 1.54 2.32 -1.43
CA LYS A 46 2.52 1.54 -0.64
C LYS A 46 3.05 0.36 -1.43
N LEU A 47 2.18 -0.37 -2.13
CA LEU A 47 2.59 -1.50 -2.96
C LEU A 47 3.59 -1.05 -4.03
N GLY A 48 3.25 -0.02 -4.81
CA GLY A 48 4.14 0.49 -5.87
C GLY A 48 5.47 1.03 -5.33
N THR A 49 5.44 1.64 -4.12
CA THR A 49 6.67 2.07 -3.43
C THR A 49 7.54 0.88 -3.04
N LEU A 50 6.94 -0.20 -2.50
CA LEU A 50 7.67 -1.41 -2.14
C LEU A 50 8.23 -2.12 -3.36
N GLU A 51 7.46 -2.23 -4.45
CA GLU A 51 7.91 -2.81 -5.71
C GLU A 51 9.13 -2.05 -6.28
N SER A 52 9.07 -0.72 -6.28
CA SER A 52 10.20 0.12 -6.73
C SER A 52 11.44 -0.07 -5.85
N GLN A 53 11.28 -0.25 -4.54
CA GLN A 53 12.38 -0.54 -3.63
C GLN A 53 12.97 -1.93 -3.87
N ILE A 54 12.14 -2.92 -4.16
CA ILE A 54 12.59 -4.27 -4.51
C ILE A 54 13.45 -4.21 -5.76
N GLU A 55 12.98 -3.58 -6.83
CA GLU A 55 13.73 -3.46 -8.09
C GLU A 55 15.09 -2.75 -7.89
N ALA A 56 15.10 -1.65 -7.14
CA ALA A 56 16.34 -0.93 -6.82
C ALA A 56 17.33 -1.78 -6.00
N ASN A 57 16.81 -2.54 -5.02
CA ASN A 57 17.62 -3.42 -4.19
C ASN A 57 18.13 -4.63 -4.97
N GLU A 58 17.34 -5.21 -5.86
CA GLU A 58 17.75 -6.31 -6.73
C GLU A 58 18.92 -5.89 -7.62
N GLY A 59 18.88 -4.70 -8.23
CA GLY A 59 20.01 -4.17 -9.00
C GLY A 59 21.28 -4.01 -8.16
N THR A 60 21.13 -3.53 -6.92
CA THR A 60 22.25 -3.39 -5.98
C THR A 60 22.82 -4.75 -5.58
N ILE A 61 21.96 -5.71 -5.26
CA ILE A 61 22.36 -7.08 -4.90
C ILE A 61 23.06 -7.76 -6.07
N ALA A 62 22.55 -7.60 -7.29
CA ALA A 62 23.16 -8.16 -8.49
C ALA A 62 24.56 -7.58 -8.73
N TYR A 63 24.75 -6.28 -8.54
CA TYR A 63 26.06 -5.65 -8.61
C TYR A 63 27.00 -6.16 -7.51
N MET A 64 26.56 -6.18 -6.25
CA MET A 64 27.36 -6.67 -5.13
C MET A 64 27.72 -8.16 -5.23
N SER A 65 26.89 -8.93 -5.93
CA SER A 65 27.10 -10.36 -6.20
C SER A 65 27.91 -10.59 -7.48
N SER A 66 28.25 -9.55 -8.23
CA SER A 66 29.06 -9.66 -9.44
C SER A 66 30.55 -9.83 -9.10
N ASP A 67 31.25 -10.60 -9.93
CA ASP A 67 32.70 -10.79 -9.80
C ASP A 67 33.46 -9.45 -9.84
N THR A 68 32.94 -8.47 -10.60
CA THR A 68 33.50 -7.12 -10.67
C THR A 68 33.53 -6.42 -9.30
N TYR A 69 32.44 -6.50 -8.53
CA TYR A 69 32.40 -5.90 -7.20
C TYR A 69 33.32 -6.64 -6.23
N VAL A 70 33.34 -7.97 -6.29
CA VAL A 70 34.21 -8.81 -5.45
C VAL A 70 35.69 -8.49 -5.73
N ASP A 71 36.08 -8.40 -6.99
CA ASP A 71 37.44 -8.07 -7.41
C ASP A 71 37.84 -6.64 -7.01
N GLN A 72 36.96 -5.66 -7.24
CA GLN A 72 37.18 -4.27 -6.82
C GLN A 72 37.35 -4.17 -5.29
N TYR A 73 36.49 -4.84 -4.53
CA TYR A 73 36.56 -4.88 -3.07
C TYR A 73 37.85 -5.56 -2.57
N ALA A 74 38.24 -6.68 -3.20
CA ALA A 74 39.48 -7.40 -2.88
C ALA A 74 40.73 -6.53 -3.12
N ARG A 75 40.73 -5.74 -4.19
CA ARG A 75 41.82 -4.81 -4.49
C ARG A 75 41.89 -3.64 -3.52
N GLU A 76 40.75 -3.01 -3.26
CA GLU A 76 40.68 -1.76 -2.49
C GLU A 76 40.85 -1.97 -0.99
N TYR A 77 40.30 -3.05 -0.44
CA TYR A 77 40.27 -3.29 1.01
C TYR A 77 41.17 -4.42 1.48
N LEU A 78 41.43 -5.42 0.64
CA LEU A 78 42.28 -6.57 1.00
C LEU A 78 43.69 -6.47 0.40
N GLY A 79 43.96 -5.46 -0.45
CA GLY A 79 45.25 -5.27 -1.11
C GLY A 79 45.63 -6.43 -2.04
N LEU A 80 44.64 -7.22 -2.47
CA LEU A 80 44.85 -8.36 -3.35
C LEU A 80 44.99 -7.88 -4.80
N ILE A 81 45.86 -8.53 -5.57
CA ILE A 81 46.12 -8.20 -6.98
C ILE A 81 45.91 -9.46 -7.83
N GLY A 82 45.46 -9.28 -9.07
CA GLY A 82 45.25 -10.38 -10.00
C GLY A 82 46.56 -11.09 -10.36
N GLU A 83 46.45 -12.34 -10.79
CA GLU A 83 47.61 -13.15 -11.19
C GLU A 83 48.31 -12.52 -12.40
N GLY A 84 49.57 -12.11 -12.22
CA GLY A 84 50.37 -11.44 -13.26
C GLY A 84 50.25 -9.92 -13.31
N GLU A 85 49.50 -9.29 -12.40
CA GLU A 85 49.34 -7.83 -12.34
C GLU A 85 50.39 -7.17 -11.42
N THR A 86 50.74 -5.91 -11.73
CA THR A 86 51.58 -5.10 -10.85
C THR A 86 50.71 -4.31 -9.87
N PRO A 87 51.10 -4.21 -8.58
CA PRO A 87 50.26 -3.61 -7.56
C PRO A 87 49.96 -2.14 -7.86
N PHE A 88 48.68 -1.79 -7.85
CA PHE A 88 48.24 -0.41 -8.00
C PHE A 88 48.52 0.35 -6.70
N VAL A 89 49.54 1.21 -6.73
CA VAL A 89 49.84 2.14 -5.64
C VAL A 89 49.11 3.45 -5.94
N GLY A 90 47.89 3.58 -5.41
CA GLY A 90 47.19 4.87 -5.37
C GLY A 90 48.00 5.85 -4.53
N LYS A 91 48.31 7.03 -5.09
CA LYS A 91 48.89 8.15 -4.33
C LYS A 91 47.88 8.74 -3.36
#